data_AF-A0AAV0XUT9-F1
#
_entry.id   AF-A0AAV0XUT9-F1
#
_cell.length_a   1.000
_cell.length_b   1.000
_cell.length_c   1.000
_cell.angle_alpha   90.00
_cell.angle_beta   90.00
_cell.angle_gamma   90.00
#
_symmetry.space_group_name_H-M   'P 1'
#
loop_
_entity.id
_entity.type
_entity.pdbx_description
1 polymer ?
#
loop_
_entity_poly.entity_id
_entity_poly.type
_entity_poly.pdbx_seq_one_letter_code
_entity_poly.pdbx_strand_id
1 'polypeptide(L)'
;MTVDISVQPPDFQMELCDLQSDCFFQSKVNLPPQEFWKLCSQEKFPILRNMSLEILSLFGSTYICESAFSTMKLIKSKSRNRINNASLVHQISHHRVFN
;
A
#
# COMPACT_ATOMS: atom_id res chain seq x y z
N MET A 1 0.83 -22.84 -5.76
CA MET A 1 -0.05 -21.82 -6.40
C MET A 1 -0.63 -22.48 -7.63
N THR A 2 -1.93 -22.80 -7.63
CA THR A 2 -2.59 -23.48 -8.77
C THR A 2 -3.74 -22.61 -9.24
N VAL A 3 -3.59 -22.06 -10.45
CA VAL A 3 -4.61 -21.21 -11.09
C VAL A 3 -5.03 -21.92 -12.36
N ASP A 4 -6.34 -21.96 -12.64
CA ASP A 4 -6.83 -22.44 -13.92
C ASP A 4 -6.30 -21.53 -15.04
N ILE A 5 -5.38 -22.07 -15.84
CA ILE A 5 -4.70 -21.35 -16.93
C ILE A 5 -5.69 -21.04 -18.07
N SER A 6 -6.68 -21.90 -18.29
CA SER A 6 -7.57 -21.82 -19.45
C SER A 6 -8.50 -20.60 -19.43
N VAL A 7 -8.78 -20.07 -18.23
CA VAL A 7 -9.63 -18.89 -18.02
C VAL A 7 -8.83 -17.58 -17.97
N GLN A 8 -7.50 -17.64 -18.05
CA GLN A 8 -6.64 -16.45 -18.02
C GLN A 8 -6.45 -15.86 -19.41
N PRO A 9 -6.13 -14.55 -19.53
CA PRO A 9 -5.84 -13.96 -20.83
C PRO A 9 -4.63 -14.66 -21.49
N PRO A 10 -4.64 -14.85 -22.83
CA PRO A 10 -3.62 -15.62 -23.55
C PRO A 10 -2.18 -15.19 -23.24
N ASP A 11 -1.97 -13.90 -23.07
CA ASP A 11 -0.67 -13.29 -22.80
C ASP A 11 -0.02 -13.80 -21.50
N PHE A 12 -0.83 -14.26 -20.52
CA PHE A 12 -0.33 -14.79 -19.25
C PHE A 12 -0.17 -16.31 -19.26
N GLN A 13 -0.83 -17.02 -20.17
CA GLN A 13 -0.98 -18.47 -20.06
C GLN A 13 0.36 -19.22 -20.13
N MET A 14 1.27 -18.80 -21.01
CA MET A 14 2.60 -19.41 -21.10
C MET A 14 3.41 -19.21 -19.82
N GLU A 15 3.53 -17.97 -19.35
CA GLU A 15 4.27 -17.67 -18.13
C GLU A 15 3.67 -18.36 -16.90
N LEU A 16 2.34 -18.45 -16.81
CA LEU A 16 1.66 -19.16 -15.74
C LEU A 16 1.91 -20.66 -15.78
N CYS A 17 1.97 -21.26 -16.98
CA CYS A 17 2.30 -22.67 -17.15
C CYS A 17 3.73 -22.96 -16.65
N ASP A 18 4.69 -22.14 -17.07
CA ASP A 18 6.09 -22.24 -16.67
C ASP A 18 6.26 -22.03 -15.16
N LEU A 19 5.57 -21.06 -14.58
CA LEU A 19 5.63 -20.76 -13.15
C LEU A 19 4.96 -21.87 -12.31
N GLN A 20 3.86 -22.44 -12.79
CA GLN A 20 3.13 -23.49 -12.07
C GLN A 20 3.85 -24.84 -12.12
N SER A 21 4.54 -25.15 -13.22
CA SER A 21 5.28 -26.41 -13.41
C SER A 21 6.63 -26.45 -12.71
N ASP A 22 7.19 -25.29 -12.34
CA ASP A 22 8.52 -25.19 -11.75
C ASP A 22 8.50 -25.40 -10.22
N CYS A 23 9.06 -26.54 -9.79
CA CYS A 23 9.15 -26.94 -8.38
C CYS A 23 9.89 -25.92 -7.50
N PHE A 24 10.84 -25.16 -8.05
CA PHE A 24 11.53 -24.12 -7.29
C PHE A 24 10.54 -23.06 -6.85
N PHE A 25 9.73 -22.54 -7.77
CA PHE A 25 8.72 -21.53 -7.44
C PHE A 25 7.60 -22.09 -6.56
N GLN A 26 7.19 -23.34 -6.77
CA GLN A 26 6.21 -24.00 -5.89
C GLN A 26 6.71 -24.12 -4.45
N SER A 27 8.02 -24.33 -4.23
CA SER A 27 8.61 -24.36 -2.87
C SER A 27 8.62 -22.99 -2.17
N LYS A 28 8.42 -21.90 -2.91
CA LYS A 28 8.53 -20.52 -2.43
C LYS A 28 7.19 -19.78 -2.33
N VAL A 29 6.06 -20.46 -2.55
CA VAL A 29 4.72 -19.86 -2.53
C VAL A 29 4.34 -19.18 -1.21
N ASN A 30 4.99 -19.56 -0.11
CA ASN A 30 4.77 -18.97 1.21
C ASN A 30 5.62 -17.71 1.48
N LEU A 31 6.50 -17.32 0.55
CA LEU A 31 7.24 -16.08 0.69
C LEU A 31 6.31 -14.87 0.59
N PRO A 32 6.64 -13.75 1.26
CA PRO A 32 5.98 -12.48 1.01
C PRO A 32 5.98 -12.16 -0.50
N PRO A 33 4.89 -11.62 -1.07
CA PRO A 33 4.80 -11.35 -2.51
C PRO A 33 5.97 -10.53 -3.06
N GLN A 34 6.41 -9.52 -2.32
CA GLN A 34 7.57 -8.68 -2.65
C GLN A 34 8.92 -9.42 -2.69
N GLU A 35 9.05 -10.56 -2.01
CA GLU A 35 10.23 -11.41 -2.05
C GLU A 35 10.08 -12.46 -3.15
N PHE A 36 8.89 -13.05 -3.30
CA PHE A 36 8.59 -14.01 -4.35
C PHE A 36 8.84 -13.44 -5.75
N TRP A 37 8.25 -12.26 -6.06
CA TRP A 37 8.36 -11.65 -7.38
C TRP A 37 9.77 -11.11 -7.70
N LYS A 38 10.65 -10.98 -6.70
CA LYS A 38 12.09 -10.70 -6.93
C LYS A 38 12.85 -11.92 -7.44
N LEU A 39 12.38 -13.12 -7.17
CA LEU A 39 12.99 -14.37 -7.66
C LEU A 39 12.65 -14.65 -9.13
N CYS A 40 11.56 -14.05 -9.63
CA CYS A 40 11.18 -14.15 -11.04
C CYS A 40 12.10 -13.26 -11.89
N SER A 41 12.76 -13.85 -12.90
CA SER A 41 13.60 -13.08 -13.82
C SER A 41 12.74 -12.29 -14.81
N GLN A 42 13.18 -11.08 -15.16
CA GLN A 42 12.49 -10.24 -16.15
C GLN A 42 12.46 -10.89 -17.53
N GLU A 43 13.45 -11.72 -17.86
CA GLU A 43 13.55 -12.40 -19.16
C GLU A 43 12.57 -13.57 -19.27
N LYS A 44 12.35 -14.32 -18.18
CA LYS A 44 11.49 -15.52 -18.18
C LYS A 44 10.03 -15.21 -17.89
N PHE A 45 9.76 -14.20 -17.06
CA PHE A 45 8.41 -13.83 -16.64
C PHE A 45 8.13 -12.32 -16.78
N PRO A 46 8.39 -11.69 -17.95
CA PRO A 46 8.27 -10.25 -18.12
C PRO A 46 6.88 -9.72 -17.78
N ILE A 47 5.82 -10.44 -18.14
CA ILE A 47 4.44 -9.99 -18.01
C ILE A 47 3.97 -10.13 -16.57
N LEU A 48 4.08 -11.34 -15.99
CA LEU A 48 3.65 -11.61 -14.62
C LEU A 48 4.45 -10.79 -13.61
N ARG A 49 5.77 -10.66 -13.82
CA ARG A 49 6.64 -9.86 -12.94
C ARG A 49 6.25 -8.40 -12.96
N ASN A 50 6.11 -7.79 -14.13
CA ASN A 50 5.80 -6.36 -14.23
C ASN A 50 4.44 -6.03 -13.62
N MET A 51 3.39 -6.78 -13.97
CA MET A 51 2.06 -6.60 -13.39
C MET A 51 2.11 -6.72 -11.86
N SER A 52 2.80 -7.73 -11.35
CA SER A 52 2.86 -7.96 -9.90
C SER A 52 3.60 -6.84 -9.17
N LEU A 53 4.70 -6.33 -9.75
CA LEU A 53 5.44 -5.20 -9.19
C LEU A 53 4.64 -3.90 -9.26
N GLU A 54 3.87 -3.67 -10.32
CA GLU A 54 2.95 -2.52 -10.43
C GLU A 54 1.90 -2.57 -9.32
N ILE A 55 1.23 -3.72 -9.16
CA ILE A 55 0.22 -3.93 -8.10
C ILE A 55 0.85 -3.70 -6.72
N LEU A 56 2.03 -4.26 -6.46
CA LEU A 56 2.74 -4.05 -5.19
C LEU A 56 3.10 -2.58 -4.94
N SER A 57 3.49 -1.85 -5.98
CA SER A 57 3.77 -0.41 -5.91
C SER A 57 2.51 0.40 -5.59
N LEU A 58 1.36 0.01 -6.15
CA LEU A 58 0.08 0.62 -5.82
C LEU A 58 -0.26 0.42 -4.34
N PHE A 59 -0.07 -0.78 -3.79
CA PHE A 59 -0.27 -1.02 -2.36
C PHE A 59 0.63 -0.13 -1.48
N GLY A 60 1.93 -0.05 -1.81
CA GLY A 60 2.87 0.80 -1.07
C GLY A 60 2.53 2.28 -1.14
N SER A 61 2.22 2.79 -2.34
CA SER A 61 1.89 4.20 -2.54
C SER A 61 0.55 4.59 -1.93
N THR A 62 -0.48 3.73 -2.00
CA THR A 62 -1.77 3.98 -1.36
C THR A 62 -1.62 4.05 0.16
N TYR A 63 -0.88 3.12 0.77
CA TYR A 63 -0.57 3.16 2.20
C TYR A 63 0.18 4.44 2.61
N ILE A 64 1.20 4.85 1.84
CA ILE A 64 1.94 6.09 2.10
C ILE A 64 1.02 7.30 1.99
N CYS A 65 0.19 7.37 0.95
CA CYS A 65 -0.79 8.44 0.73
C CYS A 65 -1.81 8.53 1.88
N GLU A 66 -2.38 7.39 2.30
CA GLU A 66 -3.32 7.31 3.42
C GLU A 66 -2.67 7.75 4.74
N SER A 67 -1.43 7.32 4.98
CA SER A 67 -0.66 7.69 6.16
C SER A 67 -0.34 9.19 6.19
N ALA A 68 0.09 9.76 5.05
CA ALA A 68 0.36 11.18 4.91
C ALA A 68 -0.91 12.02 5.10
N PHE A 69 -2.03 11.61 4.50
CA PHE A 69 -3.31 12.29 4.65
C PHE A 69 -3.84 12.23 6.08
N SER A 70 -3.72 11.09 6.74
CA SER A 70 -4.07 10.91 8.16
C SER A 70 -3.21 11.79 9.06
N THR A 71 -1.91 11.85 8.80
CA THR A 71 -0.97 12.75 9.50
C THR A 71 -1.37 14.21 9.32
N MET A 72 -1.70 14.61 8.10
CA MET A 72 -2.15 15.97 7.79
C MET A 72 -3.47 16.31 8.52
N LYS A 73 -4.43 15.38 8.55
CA LYS A 73 -5.67 15.53 9.34
C LYS A 73 -5.38 15.72 10.83
N LEU A 74 -4.45 14.94 11.39
CA LEU A 74 -4.04 15.08 12.79
C LEU A 74 -3.40 16.45 13.07
N ILE A 75 -2.50 16.92 12.21
CA ILE A 75 -1.86 18.23 12.35
C ILE A 75 -2.92 19.35 12.26
N LYS A 76 -3.80 19.32 11.26
CA LYS A 76 -4.88 20.31 11.11
C LYS A 76 -5.85 20.28 12.29
N SER A 77 -6.14 19.11 12.86
CA SER A 77 -6.95 18.97 14.08
C SER A 77 -6.26 19.62 15.28
N LYS A 78 -4.99 19.30 15.53
CA LYS A 78 -4.20 19.88 16.62
C LYS A 78 -4.11 21.41 16.52
N SER A 79 -3.84 21.95 15.33
CA SER A 79 -3.78 23.40 15.12
C SER A 79 -5.13 24.08 15.40
N ARG A 80 -6.25 23.51 14.94
CA ARG A 80 -7.60 24.03 15.25
C ARG A 80 -7.92 23.97 16.74
N ASN A 81 -7.63 22.85 17.40
CA ASN A 81 -7.86 22.71 18.84
C ASN A 81 -7.04 23.72 19.65
N ARG A 82 -5.80 24.00 19.24
CA ARG A 82 -4.95 25.00 19.90
C ARG A 82 -5.50 26.43 19.74
N ILE A 83 -5.99 26.79 18.56
CA ILE A 83 -6.61 28.12 18.33
C ILE A 83 -7.87 28.26 19.19
N ASN A 84 -8.73 27.23 19.20
CA ASN A 84 -9.94 27.24 20.02
C ASN A 84 -9.62 27.32 21.52
N ASN A 85 -8.60 26.61 21.99
CA ASN A 85 -8.17 26.70 23.38
C ASN A 85 -7.64 28.10 23.71
N ALA A 86 -6.87 28.73 22.82
CA ALA A 86 -6.37 30.09 23.02
C ALA A 86 -7.52 31.12 23.06
N SER A 87 -8.52 30.99 22.19
CA SER A 87 -9.70 31.87 22.21
C SER A 87 -10.55 31.66 23.46
N LEU A 88 -10.73 30.42 23.91
CA LEU A 88 -11.42 30.11 25.17
C LEU A 88 -10.67 30.69 26.38
N VAL A 89 -9.35 30.51 26.46
CA VAL A 89 -8.53 31.07 27.54
C VAL A 89 -8.60 32.60 27.54
N HIS A 90 -8.55 33.24 26.36
CA HIS A 90 -8.69 34.69 26.23
C HIS A 90 -10.07 35.18 26.67
N GLN A 91 -11.16 34.48 26.34
CA GLN A 91 -12.51 34.87 26.79
C GLN A 91 -12.68 34.69 28.30
N ILE A 92 -12.15 33.60 28.87
CA ILE A 92 -12.21 33.35 30.31
C ILE A 92 -11.37 34.38 31.09
N SER A 93 -10.20 34.76 30.60
CA SER A 93 -9.39 35.79 31.24
C SER A 93 -10.02 37.17 31.14
N HIS A 94 -10.65 37.52 30.01
CA HIS A 94 -11.42 38.76 29.90
C HIS A 94 -12.58 38.75 30.93
N HIS A 95 -13.34 37.67 31.03
CA HIS A 95 -14.47 37.59 31.97
C HIS A 95 -14.06 37.62 33.46
N ARG A 96 -12.80 37.33 33.78
CA ARG A 96 -12.23 37.35 35.14
C ARG A 96 -11.62 38.70 35.53
N VAL A 97 -11.41 39.61 34.57
CA VAL A 97 -10.88 40.97 34.81
C VAL A 97 -12.01 42.00 34.98
N PHE A 98 -13.24 41.65 34.57
CA PHE A 98 -14.44 42.50 34.69
C PHE A 98 -15.40 42.10 35.84
N ASN A 99 -14.92 41.31 36.81
CA ASN A 99 -15.58 41.03 38.10
C ASN A 99 -14.57 41.32 39.22
#